data_AF-A0AAE9SP31-F1
#
_entry.id   AF-A0AAE9SP31-F1
#
_cell.length_a   1.000
_cell.length_b   1.000
_cell.length_c   1.000
_cell.angle_alpha   90.00
_cell.angle_beta   90.00
_cell.angle_gamma   90.00
#
_symmetry.space_group_name_H-M   'P 1'
#
loop_
_entity.id
_entity.type
_entity.pdbx_description
1 polymer ?
#
loop_
_entity_poly.entity_id
_entity_poly.type
_entity_poly.pdbx_seq_one_letter_code
_entity_poly.pdbx_strand_id
1 'polypeptide(L)'
;MVLKSNNDSVPILYSLHNCPYTIRARLALFKAQQRVLTRSIKLDNKPLEMLEASPKGSVPVFVISYPNLKVWLNGYTQSSQFSKVMKSYDLWLEERRDEYFRS
;
A
#
# COMPACT_ATOMS: atom_id res chain seq x y z
N MET A 1 -11.51 19.46 10.33
CA MET A 1 -11.95 19.26 8.93
C MET A 1 -12.15 17.75 8.72
N VAL A 2 -13.37 17.26 8.91
CA VAL A 2 -13.71 15.83 8.80
C VAL A 2 -14.12 15.58 7.36
N LEU A 3 -13.36 14.76 6.63
CA LEU A 3 -13.75 14.29 5.31
C LEU A 3 -14.95 13.35 5.48
N LYS A 4 -16.15 13.92 5.43
CA LYS A 4 -17.36 13.19 5.04
C LYS A 4 -17.33 13.05 3.52
N SER A 5 -17.16 11.84 3.02
CA SER A 5 -17.48 11.49 1.64
C SER A 5 -18.33 10.23 1.64
N ASN A 6 -19.47 10.35 0.98
CA ASN A 6 -20.56 9.41 0.94
C ASN A 6 -20.15 8.10 0.25
N ASN A 7 -19.89 7.06 1.05
CA ASN A 7 -20.29 5.65 0.85
C ASN A 7 -19.79 4.90 2.10
N ASP A 8 -20.70 4.47 2.99
CA ASP A 8 -20.51 4.16 4.42
C ASP A 8 -19.59 2.95 4.79
N SER A 9 -18.52 2.71 4.04
CA SER A 9 -17.48 1.73 4.39
C SER A 9 -16.18 2.46 4.69
N VAL A 10 -15.83 2.51 5.98
CA VAL A 10 -14.49 2.94 6.39
C VAL A 10 -13.46 2.04 5.68
N PRO A 11 -12.44 2.59 5.01
CA PRO A 11 -11.44 1.79 4.31
C PRO A 11 -10.81 0.75 5.23
N ILE A 12 -10.58 -0.46 4.73
CA ILE A 12 -10.02 -1.57 5.51
C ILE A 12 -8.59 -1.84 5.07
N LEU A 13 -7.66 -1.82 6.03
CA LEU A 13 -6.29 -2.29 5.87
C LEU A 13 -6.15 -3.68 6.48
N TYR A 14 -5.90 -4.68 5.62
CA TYR A 14 -5.49 -6.01 6.07
C TYR A 14 -4.02 -6.02 6.44
N SER A 15 -3.75 -6.53 7.63
CA SER A 15 -2.49 -6.33 8.31
C SER A 15 -1.95 -7.63 8.90
N LEU A 16 -0.73 -8.03 8.49
CA LEU A 16 -0.01 -9.11 9.15
C LEU A 16 0.85 -8.54 10.29
N HIS A 17 0.89 -9.22 11.43
CA HIS A 17 1.75 -8.82 12.55
C HIS A 17 3.23 -8.96 12.16
N ASN A 18 4.07 -8.02 12.63
CA ASN A 18 5.51 -7.99 12.40
C ASN A 18 5.97 -8.01 10.93
N CYS A 19 5.08 -7.69 9.98
CA CYS A 19 5.44 -7.58 8.57
C CYS A 19 6.00 -6.18 8.25
N PRO A 20 7.23 -6.04 7.72
CA PRO A 20 7.85 -4.75 7.44
C PRO A 20 7.04 -3.91 6.44
N TYR A 21 6.42 -4.53 5.44
CA TYR A 21 5.57 -3.84 4.47
C TYR A 21 4.30 -3.27 5.10
N THR A 22 3.67 -4.05 5.98
CA THR A 22 2.48 -3.59 6.73
C THR A 22 2.82 -2.50 7.73
N ILE A 23 3.99 -2.55 8.39
CA ILE A 23 4.48 -1.49 9.28
C ILE A 23 4.65 -0.18 8.50
N ARG A 24 5.30 -0.22 7.32
CA ARG A 24 5.46 0.96 6.46
C ARG A 24 4.11 1.53 6.02
N ALA A 25 3.15 0.70 5.64
CA ALA A 25 1.81 1.12 5.28
C ALA A 25 1.08 1.82 6.44
N ARG A 26 1.15 1.24 7.65
CA ARG A 26 0.58 1.86 8.86
C ARG A 26 1.21 3.22 9.17
N LEU A 27 2.54 3.34 9.05
CA LEU A 27 3.25 4.60 9.25
C LEU A 27 2.80 5.67 8.25
N ALA A 28 2.65 5.30 6.98
CA ALA A 28 2.18 6.22 5.95
C ALA A 28 0.75 6.72 6.24
N LEU A 29 -0.17 5.81 6.61
CA LEU A 29 -1.53 6.18 7.00
C LEU A 29 -1.58 7.10 8.22
N PHE A 30 -0.75 6.82 9.22
CA PHE A 30 -0.62 7.65 10.42
C PHE A 30 -0.12 9.06 10.06
N LYS A 31 0.94 9.16 9.24
CA LYS A 31 1.48 10.44 8.78
C LYS A 31 0.48 11.23 7.93
N ALA A 32 -0.32 10.53 7.12
CA ALA A 32 -1.37 11.12 6.31
C ALA A 32 -2.66 11.43 7.10
N GLN A 33 -2.72 11.14 8.40
CA GLN A 33 -3.89 11.34 9.27
C GLN A 33 -5.17 10.70 8.73
N GLN A 34 -5.04 9.55 8.07
CA GLN A 34 -6.17 8.86 7.43
C GLN A 34 -6.89 7.94 8.41
N ARG A 35 -8.23 8.02 8.43
CA ARG A 35 -9.07 7.12 9.23
C ARG A 35 -9.31 5.83 8.46
N VAL A 36 -8.74 4.74 8.97
CA VAL A 36 -8.76 3.41 8.36
C VAL A 36 -9.03 2.36 9.42
N LEU A 37 -9.87 1.37 9.10
CA LEU A 37 -10.05 0.17 9.92
C LEU A 37 -8.90 -0.79 9.67
N THR A 38 -8.14 -1.15 10.69
CA THR A 38 -7.07 -2.15 10.55
C THR A 38 -7.59 -3.52 10.99
N ARG A 39 -7.51 -4.52 10.11
CA ARG A 39 -7.92 -5.90 10.38
C ARG A 39 -6.70 -6.82 10.35
N SER A 40 -6.39 -7.44 11.49
CA SER A 40 -5.28 -8.39 11.58
C SER A 40 -5.63 -9.71 10.90
N ILE A 41 -4.67 -10.29 10.16
CA ILE A 41 -4.83 -11.58 9.46
C ILE A 41 -3.74 -12.57 9.84
N LYS A 42 -4.01 -13.86 9.60
CA LYS A 42 -3.00 -14.93 9.55
C LYS A 42 -2.82 -15.40 8.11
N LEU A 43 -1.64 -15.92 7.78
CA LEU A 43 -1.36 -16.40 6.42
C LEU A 43 -2.10 -17.70 6.10
N ASP A 44 -2.35 -18.53 7.11
CA ASP A 44 -2.99 -19.84 6.96
C ASP A 44 -4.50 -19.74 6.72
N ASN A 45 -5.13 -18.66 7.19
CA ASN A 45 -6.57 -18.43 7.01
C ASN A 45 -6.80 -16.98 6.59
N LYS A 46 -6.73 -16.76 5.28
CA LYS A 46 -6.97 -15.47 4.65
C LYS A 46 -8.48 -15.27 4.45
N PRO A 47 -9.06 -14.15 4.89
CA PRO A 47 -10.49 -13.90 4.71
C PRO A 47 -10.84 -13.76 3.23
N LEU A 48 -12.00 -14.30 2.82
CA LEU A 48 -12.45 -14.30 1.43
C LEU A 48 -12.53 -12.89 0.84
N GLU A 49 -13.07 -11.93 1.60
CA GLU A 49 -13.15 -10.50 1.23
C GLU A 49 -11.78 -9.91 0.84
N MET A 50 -10.69 -10.38 1.45
CA MET A 50 -9.33 -9.94 1.10
C MET A 50 -8.86 -10.57 -0.21
N LEU A 51 -9.20 -11.84 -0.44
CA LEU A 51 -8.84 -12.56 -1.66
C LEU A 51 -9.61 -12.04 -2.88
N GLU A 52 -10.87 -11.64 -2.70
CA GLU A 52 -11.65 -10.95 -3.72
C GLU A 52 -11.01 -9.61 -4.12
N ALA A 53 -10.51 -8.85 -3.14
CA ALA A 53 -9.82 -7.59 -3.40
C ALA A 53 -8.42 -7.77 -3.99
N SER A 54 -7.72 -8.85 -3.63
CA SER A 54 -6.40 -9.20 -4.16
C SER A 54 -6.24 -10.72 -4.24
N PRO A 55 -6.41 -11.32 -5.43
CA PRO A 55 -6.28 -12.77 -5.62
C PRO A 55 -4.89 -13.31 -5.27
N LYS A 56 -3.85 -12.45 -5.36
CA LYS A 56 -2.48 -12.77 -4.95
C LYS A 56 -2.36 -12.95 -3.43
N GLY A 57 -3.27 -12.35 -2.66
CA GLY A 57 -3.33 -12.48 -1.20
C GLY A 57 -2.08 -12.01 -0.48
N SER A 58 -1.34 -11.05 -1.05
CA SER A 58 -0.15 -10.45 -0.46
C SER A 58 -0.51 -9.24 0.39
N VAL A 59 0.05 -9.14 1.60
CA VAL A 59 -0.11 -7.96 2.45
C VAL A 59 0.94 -6.90 2.13
N PRO A 60 0.65 -5.60 2.34
CA PRO A 60 -0.63 -5.02 2.80
C PRO A 60 -1.71 -4.95 1.70
N VAL A 61 -2.96 -5.26 2.04
CA VAL A 61 -4.13 -5.08 1.14
C VAL A 61 -5.03 -3.98 1.69
N PHE A 62 -5.32 -2.98 0.86
CA PHE A 62 -6.20 -1.87 1.21
C PHE A 62 -7.48 -1.94 0.38
N VAL A 63 -8.62 -2.09 1.05
CA VAL A 63 -9.93 -2.16 0.41
C VAL A 63 -10.59 -0.80 0.52
N ILE A 64 -10.77 -0.15 -0.63
CA ILE A 64 -11.31 1.21 -0.76
C ILE A 64 -12.44 1.27 -1.79
N SER A 65 -13.51 1.99 -1.43
CA SER A 65 -14.60 2.38 -2.33
C SER A 65 -14.43 3.83 -2.78
N TYR A 66 -13.28 4.15 -3.39
CA TYR A 66 -13.01 5.48 -3.94
C TYR A 66 -12.75 5.41 -5.45
N PRO A 67 -13.80 5.58 -6.29
CA PRO A 67 -13.66 5.44 -7.74
C PRO A 67 -12.64 6.45 -8.32
N ASN A 68 -12.65 7.70 -7.84
CA ASN A 68 -11.70 8.72 -8.29
C ASN A 68 -10.26 8.42 -7.89
N LEU A 69 -10.04 7.82 -6.73
CA LEU A 69 -8.70 7.41 -6.28
C LEU A 69 -8.17 6.25 -7.12
N LYS A 70 -9.03 5.29 -7.48
CA LYS A 70 -8.65 4.19 -8.40
C LYS A 70 -8.23 4.73 -9.76
N VAL A 71 -9.00 5.68 -10.31
CA VAL A 71 -8.67 6.32 -11.59
C VAL A 71 -7.33 7.06 -11.50
N TRP A 72 -7.14 7.88 -10.47
CA TRP A 72 -5.88 8.59 -10.26
C TRP A 72 -4.69 7.63 -10.10
N LEU A 73 -4.83 6.59 -9.28
CA LEU A 73 -3.77 5.61 -9.03
C LEU A 73 -3.36 4.91 -10.33
N ASN A 74 -4.34 4.50 -11.15
CA ASN A 74 -4.07 3.89 -12.44
C ASN A 74 -3.34 4.84 -13.39
N GLY A 75 -3.67 6.14 -13.37
CA GLY A 75 -2.91 7.14 -14.11
C GLY A 75 -1.49 7.32 -13.58
N TYR A 76 -1.31 7.31 -12.26
CA TYR A 76 0.00 7.46 -11.63
C TYR A 76 0.93 6.26 -11.90
N THR A 77 0.44 5.02 -11.80
CA THR A 77 1.25 3.82 -12.04
C THR A 77 1.74 3.71 -13.48
N GLN A 78 1.03 4.31 -14.43
CA GLN A 78 1.41 4.39 -15.84
C GLN A 78 2.30 5.61 -16.16
N SER A 79 2.57 6.48 -15.18
CA SER A 79 3.30 7.72 -15.38
C SER A 79 4.82 7.53 -15.42
N SER A 80 5.53 8.45 -16.09
CA SER A 80 7.00 8.43 -16.14
C SER A 80 7.64 8.70 -14.78
N GLN A 81 6.95 9.41 -13.88
CA GLN A 81 7.38 9.63 -12.51
C GLN A 81 7.43 8.32 -11.73
N PHE A 82 6.44 7.44 -11.91
CA PHE A 82 6.43 6.14 -11.26
C PHE A 82 7.62 5.28 -11.70
N SER A 83 7.89 5.21 -13.00
CA SER A 83 9.03 4.46 -13.54
C SER A 83 10.39 4.99 -13.05
N LYS A 84 10.52 6.30 -12.82
CA LYS A 84 11.74 6.89 -12.24
C LYS A 84 11.93 6.47 -10.77
N VAL A 85 10.85 6.44 -9.99
CA VAL A 85 10.89 6.06 -8.57
C VAL A 85 11.08 4.55 -8.40
N MET A 86 10.47 3.75 -9.26
CA MET A 86 10.54 2.28 -9.23
C MET A 86 11.72 1.72 -10.03
N LYS A 87 12.72 2.54 -10.35
CA LYS A 87 13.92 2.09 -11.05
C LYS A 87 14.54 0.93 -10.26
N SER A 88 14.56 -0.25 -10.88
CA SER A 88 15.23 -1.41 -10.29
C SER A 88 16.72 -1.11 -10.25
N TYR A 89 17.31 -1.21 -9.07
CA TYR A 89 18.75 -1.13 -8.91
C TYR A 89 19.29 -2.55 -8.96
N ASP A 90 20.34 -2.76 -9.73
CA ASP A 90 21.03 -4.05 -9.75
C ASP A 90 21.66 -4.26 -8.37
N LEU A 91 21.08 -5.19 -7.60
CA LEU A 91 21.47 -5.50 -6.23
C LEU A 91 22.88 -6.09 -6.12
N TRP A 92 23.48 -6.44 -7.26
CA TRP A 92 24.74 -7.18 -7.38
C TRP A 92 25.62 -6.59 -8.47
N LEU A 93 26.00 -5.32 -8.30
CA LEU A 93 27.18 -4.83 -9.00
C LEU A 93 28.41 -5.40 -8.26
N GLU A 94 29.31 -6.07 -8.98
CA GLU A 94 30.58 -6.58 -8.43
C GLU A 94 31.40 -5.45 -7.77
N GLU A 95 31.20 -4.21 -8.24
CA GLU A 95 31.67 -3.00 -7.59
C GLU A 95 30.61 -2.44 -6.63
N ARG A 96 30.91 -2.47 -5.33
CA ARG A 96 30.08 -1.83 -4.29
C ARG A 96 30.07 -0.31 -4.52
N ARG A 97 28.98 0.21 -5.08
CA ARG A 97 28.72 1.66 -5.18
C ARG A 97 27.70 2.05 -4.11
N ASP A 98 28.20 2.59 -3.00
CA ASP A 98 27.35 3.15 -1.95
C ASP A 98 26.81 4.51 -2.44
N GLU A 99 25.52 4.57 -2.78
CA GLU A 99 24.85 5.83 -3.13
C GLU A 99 24.13 6.40 -1.90
N TYR A 100 24.46 7.65 -1.53
CA TYR A 100 23.74 8.36 -0.48
C TYR A 100 22.35 8.74 -0.97
N PHE A 101 21.32 8.39 -0.19
CA PHE A 101 19.97 8.92 -0.37
C PHE A 101 20.02 10.45 -0.16
N ARG A 102 20.05 11.23 -1.24
CA ARG A 102 19.92 12.70 -1.12
C ARG A 102 18.49 13.03 -0.72
N SER A 103 18.34 13.66 0.45
CA SER A 103 17.10 14.25 0.95
C SER A 103 16.66 15.44 0.13
#